data_AF-A0A7X4ALF8-F1
#
_entry.id   AF-A0A7X4ALF8-F1
#
_cell.length_a   1.000
_cell.length_b   1.000
_cell.length_c   1.000
_cell.angle_alpha   90.00
_cell.angle_beta   90.00
_cell.angle_gamma   90.00
#
_symmetry.space_group_name_H-M   'P 1'
#
loop_
_entity.id
_entity.type
_entity.pdbx_description
1 polymer ?
#
loop_
_entity_poly.entity_id
_entity_poly.type
_entity_poly.pdbx_seq_one_letter_code
_entity_poly.pdbx_strand_id
1 'polypeptide(L)'
;MRRGFWMIRNLPRRALRIAVKLILILAIAGVVMFFWFRTSLPRLDGSVTVAGLEQPVSIVRDTRGIPHIYAKTENDAWFALGYVHAQDRLFQMEMQRRIVQGRLSEIIGASGLLSDRMFRSLGLYRRAQESLKHLQAEPLAMLEAYTAGVNQWLLTRKGTLPPEFNLFFVEFEPWDPADTIVWGKLMAVRLSTDWKSELLRARIVQEAGESSIPVLFPPYPGDAPITIKSYEEDLLKELDLGALLAALPHEVLGAGASNAWALSPERTDTGAAILASDPHLDMNAPVLWYLVQINAPGLSLNGATVPGGPLLILGHNRHIAWGMTSAHIDTDDIILEKLDPSDPTRYLVGDKSLAFDIRTEKIKVRFGEDVKLTIRESRNGPALDIGDDLKDLEKKEQRVAVLRSPWLSRADTNSASFAGVNKAKNWGEFRNALRLFVGPVQNFVYADKAGNIGYLVPGVIPVRKLPDSGYLPQDGSDPDSELTGYI
;
A
#
# COMPACT_ATOMS: atom_id res chain seq x y z
N MET A 1 -48.10 58.67 -7.08
CA MET A 1 -47.07 57.65 -7.39
C MET A 1 -47.24 56.44 -6.49
N ARG A 2 -47.95 55.39 -6.94
CA ARG A 2 -47.94 54.04 -6.33
C ARG A 2 -48.16 53.03 -7.46
N ARG A 3 -47.07 52.53 -8.03
CA ARG A 3 -47.01 51.32 -8.87
C ARG A 3 -45.76 50.57 -8.45
N GLY A 4 -45.90 49.33 -8.02
CA GLY A 4 -44.76 48.47 -7.70
C GLY A 4 -44.99 47.43 -6.61
N PHE A 5 -46.18 46.80 -6.53
CA PHE A 5 -46.36 45.59 -5.70
C PHE A 5 -47.45 44.70 -6.31
N TRP A 6 -47.24 44.25 -7.55
CA TRP A 6 -48.15 43.29 -8.20
C TRP A 6 -47.39 42.43 -9.22
N MET A 7 -46.41 41.66 -8.74
CA MET A 7 -45.74 40.65 -9.58
C MET A 7 -45.46 39.33 -8.85
N ILE A 8 -46.32 38.93 -7.89
CA ILE A 8 -46.34 37.55 -7.36
C ILE A 8 -47.79 37.05 -7.18
N ARG A 9 -48.70 37.36 -8.12
CA ARG A 9 -50.11 36.95 -7.98
C ARG A 9 -50.66 36.08 -9.10
N ASN A 10 -49.81 35.60 -10.01
CA ASN A 10 -50.15 34.60 -11.02
C ASN A 10 -48.93 33.74 -11.36
N LEU A 11 -48.42 32.96 -10.40
CA LEU A 11 -47.88 31.66 -10.82
C LEU A 11 -49.08 30.90 -11.38
N PRO A 12 -49.14 30.62 -12.71
CA PRO A 12 -50.33 30.01 -13.28
C PRO A 12 -50.58 28.71 -12.52
N ARG A 13 -51.83 28.38 -12.16
CA ARG A 13 -52.19 27.13 -11.46
C ARG A 13 -51.55 25.88 -12.09
N ARG A 14 -51.19 25.96 -13.38
CA ARG A 14 -50.34 25.00 -14.11
C ARG A 14 -48.93 24.85 -13.54
N ALA A 15 -48.21 25.94 -13.29
CA ALA A 15 -46.86 25.93 -12.69
C ALA A 15 -46.87 25.30 -11.29
N LEU A 16 -47.86 25.61 -10.45
CA LEU A 16 -48.01 24.98 -9.13
C LEU A 16 -48.28 23.47 -9.25
N ARG A 17 -49.15 23.04 -10.17
CA ARG A 17 -49.41 21.61 -10.43
C ARG A 17 -48.16 20.88 -10.95
N ILE A 18 -47.38 21.53 -11.82
CA ILE A 18 -46.10 20.99 -12.32
C ILE A 18 -45.11 20.85 -11.16
N ALA A 19 -44.97 21.88 -10.32
CA ALA A 19 -44.08 21.84 -9.16
C ALA A 19 -44.47 20.73 -8.17
N VAL A 20 -45.77 20.58 -7.85
CA VAL A 20 -46.26 19.50 -6.98
C VAL A 20 -46.01 18.12 -7.59
N LYS A 21 -46.25 17.95 -8.90
CA LYS A 21 -45.93 16.68 -9.60
C LYS A 21 -44.43 16.39 -9.56
N LEU A 22 -43.59 17.39 -9.78
CA LEU A 22 -42.13 17.24 -9.75
C LEU A 22 -41.66 16.84 -8.35
N ILE A 23 -42.16 17.51 -7.30
CA ILE A 23 -41.86 17.17 -5.91
C ILE A 23 -42.29 15.73 -5.61
N LEU A 24 -43.49 15.32 -6.04
CA LEU A 24 -43.97 13.96 -5.84
C LEU A 24 -43.09 12.93 -6.57
N ILE A 25 -42.69 13.20 -7.82
CA ILE A 25 -41.79 12.34 -8.58
C ILE A 25 -40.43 12.22 -7.87
N LEU A 26 -39.85 13.34 -7.43
CA LEU A 26 -38.58 13.34 -6.70
C LEU A 26 -38.69 12.60 -5.36
N ALA A 27 -39.82 12.73 -4.66
CA ALA A 27 -40.08 12.01 -3.42
C ALA A 27 -40.18 10.49 -3.67
N ILE A 28 -40.92 10.07 -4.69
CA ILE A 28 -41.03 8.65 -5.08
C ILE A 28 -39.66 8.12 -5.51
N ALA A 29 -38.91 8.85 -6.32
CA ALA A 29 -37.54 8.49 -6.71
C ALA A 29 -36.62 8.37 -5.48
N GLY A 30 -36.73 9.29 -4.52
CA GLY A 30 -36.02 9.24 -3.25
C GLY A 30 -36.31 7.98 -2.45
N VAL A 31 -37.59 7.60 -2.33
CA VAL A 31 -38.01 6.37 -1.65
C VAL A 31 -37.50 5.12 -2.37
N VAL A 32 -37.63 5.07 -3.70
CA VAL A 32 -37.13 3.94 -4.51
C VAL A 32 -35.62 3.81 -4.38
N MET A 33 -34.87 4.91 -4.50
CA MET A 33 -33.41 4.91 -4.31
C MET A 33 -33.03 4.48 -2.89
N PHE A 34 -33.73 4.95 -1.86
CA PHE A 34 -33.49 4.53 -0.48
C PHE A 34 -33.63 3.02 -0.30
N PHE A 35 -34.74 2.43 -0.77
CA PHE A 35 -34.94 0.99 -0.68
C PHE A 35 -33.99 0.20 -1.56
N TRP A 36 -33.60 0.73 -2.72
CA TRP A 36 -32.60 0.12 -3.57
C TRP A 36 -31.21 0.12 -2.91
N PHE A 37 -30.74 1.24 -2.35
CA PHE A 37 -29.49 1.29 -1.60
C PHE A 37 -29.54 0.47 -0.31
N ARG A 38 -30.69 0.33 0.35
CA ARG A 38 -30.85 -0.62 1.47
C ARG A 38 -30.51 -2.06 1.07
N THR A 39 -30.66 -2.43 -0.20
CA THR A 39 -30.26 -3.77 -0.68
C THR A 39 -28.75 -3.96 -0.76
N SER A 40 -27.94 -2.90 -0.67
CA SER A 40 -26.47 -3.01 -0.59
C SER A 40 -25.96 -3.37 0.80
N LEU A 41 -26.84 -3.38 1.82
CA LEU A 41 -26.44 -3.76 3.16
C LEU A 41 -26.08 -5.25 3.23
N PRO A 42 -24.99 -5.60 3.93
CA PRO A 42 -24.55 -6.98 4.01
C PRO A 42 -25.59 -7.84 4.74
N ARG A 43 -25.79 -9.07 4.24
CA ARG A 43 -26.56 -10.08 4.95
C ARG A 43 -25.71 -10.69 6.07
N LEU A 44 -26.00 -10.30 7.31
CA LEU A 44 -25.26 -10.78 8.47
C LEU A 44 -25.81 -12.08 9.06
N ASP A 45 -27.09 -12.40 8.79
CA ASP A 45 -27.76 -13.57 9.34
C ASP A 45 -28.25 -14.56 8.28
N GLY A 46 -28.20 -15.85 8.67
CA GLY A 46 -28.69 -16.98 7.89
C GLY A 46 -27.59 -17.71 7.12
N SER A 47 -28.00 -18.48 6.11
CA SER A 47 -27.11 -19.32 5.32
C SER A 47 -27.03 -18.86 3.87
N VAL A 48 -25.84 -19.03 3.29
CA VAL A 48 -25.55 -18.87 1.86
C VAL A 48 -24.80 -20.10 1.38
N THR A 49 -25.16 -20.59 0.20
CA THR A 49 -24.42 -21.65 -0.48
C THR A 49 -23.47 -20.99 -1.46
N VAL A 50 -22.19 -21.31 -1.35
CA VAL A 50 -21.11 -20.80 -2.20
C VAL A 50 -20.38 -21.98 -2.83
N ALA A 51 -19.76 -21.78 -3.98
CA ALA A 51 -18.87 -22.78 -4.56
C ALA A 51 -17.46 -22.61 -3.96
N GLY A 52 -16.69 -23.71 -3.89
CA GLY A 52 -15.28 -23.68 -3.49
C GLY A 52 -14.99 -23.96 -2.00
N LEU A 53 -16.00 -24.02 -1.14
CA LEU A 53 -15.84 -24.55 0.23
C LEU A 53 -15.77 -26.07 0.21
N GLU A 54 -14.83 -26.64 0.95
CA GLU A 54 -14.71 -28.07 1.19
C GLU A 54 -15.69 -28.54 2.26
N GLN A 55 -15.88 -27.73 3.31
CA GLN A 55 -16.75 -28.00 4.45
C GLN A 55 -17.55 -26.76 4.85
N PRO A 56 -18.66 -26.92 5.61
CA PRO A 56 -19.40 -25.79 6.14
C PRO A 56 -18.55 -24.89 7.05
N VAL A 57 -18.63 -23.58 6.81
CA VAL A 57 -18.04 -22.54 7.67
C VAL A 57 -19.14 -21.79 8.42
N SER A 58 -18.91 -21.49 9.69
CA SER A 58 -19.77 -20.61 10.49
C SER A 58 -19.04 -19.29 10.77
N ILE A 59 -19.71 -18.18 10.49
CA ILE A 59 -19.21 -16.83 10.80
C ILE A 59 -20.17 -16.24 11.82
N VAL A 60 -19.66 -15.94 13.02
CA VAL A 60 -20.42 -15.29 14.09
C VAL A 60 -19.86 -13.89 14.29
N ARG A 61 -20.71 -12.87 14.38
CA ARG A 61 -20.25 -11.51 14.70
C ARG A 61 -20.60 -11.16 16.14
N ASP A 62 -19.66 -10.57 16.86
CA ASP A 62 -19.93 -10.08 18.21
C ASP A 62 -20.70 -8.75 18.22
N THR A 63 -20.96 -8.22 19.41
CA THR A 63 -21.67 -6.95 19.60
C THR A 63 -20.97 -5.73 18.98
N ARG A 64 -19.68 -5.84 18.64
CA ARG A 64 -18.88 -4.81 17.96
C ARG A 64 -18.74 -5.09 16.46
N GLY A 65 -19.37 -6.14 15.96
CA GLY A 65 -19.33 -6.55 14.55
C GLY A 65 -18.09 -7.34 14.17
N ILE A 66 -17.23 -7.71 15.12
CA ILE A 66 -16.00 -8.47 14.88
C ILE A 66 -16.38 -9.89 14.45
N PRO A 67 -15.96 -10.37 13.27
CA PRO A 67 -16.22 -11.73 12.85
C PRO A 67 -15.34 -12.76 13.58
N HIS A 68 -15.97 -13.86 13.94
CA HIS A 68 -15.40 -15.08 14.46
C HIS A 68 -15.67 -16.19 13.44
N ILE A 69 -14.63 -16.57 12.71
CA ILE A 69 -14.67 -17.58 11.64
C ILE A 69 -14.37 -18.95 12.24
N TYR A 70 -15.28 -19.91 12.05
CA TYR A 70 -15.12 -21.29 12.46
C TYR A 70 -15.19 -22.20 11.23
N ALA A 71 -14.04 -22.77 10.85
CA ALA A 71 -13.90 -23.63 9.68
C ALA A 71 -13.35 -25.02 10.09
N LYS A 72 -13.49 -26.00 9.18
CA LYS A 72 -12.97 -27.36 9.38
C LYS A 72 -11.62 -27.60 8.70
N THR A 73 -11.20 -26.70 7.81
CA THR A 73 -9.90 -26.72 7.15
C THR A 73 -9.30 -25.30 7.16
N GLU A 74 -7.97 -25.18 7.03
CA GLU A 74 -7.31 -23.88 6.89
C GLU A 74 -7.76 -23.18 5.59
N ASN A 75 -7.92 -23.94 4.51
CA ASN A 75 -8.36 -23.45 3.21
C ASN A 75 -9.74 -22.75 3.30
N ASP A 76 -10.71 -23.41 3.92
CA ASP A 76 -12.06 -22.85 4.15
C ASP A 76 -12.02 -21.60 5.04
N ALA A 77 -11.07 -21.52 5.98
CA ALA A 77 -10.90 -20.37 6.87
C ALA A 77 -10.43 -19.13 6.10
N TRP A 78 -9.44 -19.29 5.22
CA TRP A 78 -8.93 -18.20 4.37
C TRP A 78 -9.95 -17.76 3.33
N PHE A 79 -10.68 -18.70 2.74
CA PHE A 79 -11.84 -18.41 1.90
C PHE A 79 -12.87 -17.55 2.64
N ALA A 80 -13.25 -17.96 3.85
CA ALA A 80 -14.25 -17.22 4.62
C ALA A 80 -13.76 -15.82 5.01
N LEU A 81 -12.46 -15.65 5.27
CA LEU A 81 -11.88 -14.33 5.51
C LEU A 81 -12.03 -13.42 4.29
N GLY A 82 -11.71 -13.92 3.10
CA GLY A 82 -11.91 -13.18 1.84
C GLY A 82 -13.38 -12.80 1.61
N TYR A 83 -14.29 -13.74 1.85
CA TYR A 83 -15.74 -13.50 1.75
C TYR A 83 -16.19 -12.37 2.69
N VAL A 84 -15.73 -12.38 3.94
CA VAL A 84 -16.10 -11.38 4.96
C VAL A 84 -15.45 -10.03 4.70
N HIS A 85 -14.19 -9.98 4.25
CA HIS A 85 -13.56 -8.73 3.82
C HIS A 85 -14.31 -8.08 2.66
N ALA A 86 -14.69 -8.87 1.65
CA ALA A 86 -15.51 -8.38 0.55
C ALA A 86 -16.89 -7.90 1.03
N GLN A 87 -17.52 -8.64 1.95
CA GLN A 87 -18.80 -8.25 2.54
C GLN A 87 -18.77 -6.87 3.19
N ASP A 88 -17.69 -6.55 3.91
CA ASP A 88 -17.66 -5.38 4.77
C ASP A 88 -16.90 -4.19 4.17
N ARG A 89 -15.91 -4.46 3.33
CA ARG A 89 -14.86 -3.49 2.97
C ARG A 89 -14.56 -3.48 1.47
N LEU A 90 -15.47 -3.96 0.62
CA LEU A 90 -15.27 -4.08 -0.83
C LEU A 90 -14.73 -2.81 -1.49
N PHE A 91 -15.32 -1.65 -1.20
CA PHE A 91 -14.89 -0.40 -1.84
C PHE A 91 -13.49 0.03 -1.37
N GLN A 92 -13.16 -0.22 -0.10
CA GLN A 92 -11.80 0.02 0.40
C GLN A 92 -10.78 -0.86 -0.34
N MET A 93 -11.10 -2.14 -0.53
CA MET A 93 -10.27 -3.08 -1.29
C MET A 93 -10.13 -2.64 -2.76
N GLU A 94 -11.21 -2.20 -3.38
CA GLU A 94 -11.23 -1.68 -4.76
C GLU A 94 -10.29 -0.47 -4.92
N MET A 95 -10.36 0.48 -4.00
CA MET A 95 -9.53 1.68 -4.04
C MET A 95 -8.05 1.32 -3.86
N GLN A 96 -7.72 0.43 -2.93
CA GLN A 96 -6.34 -0.01 -2.71
C GLN A 96 -5.76 -0.71 -3.94
N ARG A 97 -6.52 -1.62 -4.58
CA ARG A 97 -6.06 -2.27 -5.81
C ARG A 97 -5.83 -1.26 -6.93
N ARG A 98 -6.73 -0.29 -7.10
CA ARG A 98 -6.63 0.71 -8.18
C ARG A 98 -5.50 1.69 -7.99
N ILE A 99 -5.18 2.07 -6.75
CA ILE A 99 -4.00 2.89 -6.46
C ILE A 99 -2.75 2.17 -6.96
N VAL A 100 -2.53 0.92 -6.54
CA VAL A 100 -1.30 0.17 -6.89
C VAL A 100 -1.28 -0.30 -8.35
N GLN A 101 -2.44 -0.56 -8.94
CA GLN A 101 -2.58 -0.80 -10.38
C GLN A 101 -2.37 0.49 -11.19
N GLY A 102 -2.39 1.68 -10.58
CA GLY A 102 -2.39 2.96 -11.27
C GLY A 102 -3.57 3.10 -12.22
N ARG A 103 -4.79 3.01 -11.67
CA ARG A 103 -6.10 3.06 -12.35
C ARG A 103 -7.12 3.91 -11.60
N LEU A 104 -6.66 4.84 -10.77
CA LEU A 104 -7.50 5.76 -10.01
C LEU A 104 -8.16 6.79 -10.94
N SER A 105 -7.44 7.26 -11.98
CA SER A 105 -7.96 8.22 -12.95
C SER A 105 -9.12 7.69 -13.80
N GLU A 106 -9.29 6.36 -13.89
CA GLU A 106 -10.47 5.72 -14.49
C GLU A 106 -11.76 6.05 -13.72
N ILE A 107 -11.65 6.37 -12.43
CA ILE A 107 -12.77 6.60 -11.52
C ILE A 107 -12.98 8.09 -11.26
N ILE A 108 -11.90 8.81 -10.94
CA ILE A 108 -11.95 10.21 -10.47
C ILE A 108 -11.40 11.21 -11.50
N GLY A 109 -11.11 10.74 -12.72
CA GLY A 109 -10.63 11.57 -13.83
C GLY A 109 -9.21 12.08 -13.61
N ALA A 110 -8.91 13.25 -14.16
CA ALA A 110 -7.56 13.83 -14.15
C ALA A 110 -6.94 13.98 -12.74
N SER A 111 -7.76 14.10 -11.70
CA SER A 111 -7.29 14.17 -10.31
C SER A 111 -6.52 12.92 -9.84
N GLY A 112 -6.79 11.75 -10.44
CA GLY A 112 -6.09 10.50 -10.13
C GLY A 112 -4.84 10.26 -10.98
N LEU A 113 -4.58 11.09 -11.99
CA LEU A 113 -3.56 10.82 -13.01
C LEU A 113 -2.13 10.83 -12.43
N LEU A 114 -1.87 11.71 -11.45
CA LEU A 114 -0.57 11.78 -10.78
C LEU A 114 -0.26 10.49 -10.00
N SER A 115 -1.26 9.98 -9.25
CA SER A 115 -1.16 8.69 -8.59
C SER A 115 -0.92 7.58 -9.62
N ASP A 116 -1.70 7.56 -10.70
CA ASP A 116 -1.58 6.52 -11.72
C ASP A 116 -0.19 6.49 -12.33
N ARG A 117 0.37 7.64 -12.70
CA ARG A 117 1.74 7.70 -13.22
C ARG A 117 2.76 7.16 -12.23
N MET A 118 2.70 7.61 -10.97
CA MET A 118 3.63 7.14 -9.94
C MET A 118 3.60 5.61 -9.78
N PHE A 119 2.42 5.03 -9.58
CA PHE A 119 2.29 3.59 -9.34
C PHE A 119 2.58 2.75 -10.60
N ARG A 120 2.28 3.27 -11.80
CA ARG A 120 2.66 2.64 -13.08
C ARG A 120 4.17 2.66 -13.31
N SER A 121 4.82 3.79 -13.00
CA SER A 121 6.28 3.95 -13.11
C SER A 121 7.00 2.99 -12.17
N LEU A 122 6.58 2.91 -10.90
CA LEU A 122 7.10 1.92 -9.95
C LEU A 122 6.80 0.46 -10.38
N GLY A 123 5.72 0.24 -11.12
CA GLY A 123 5.34 -1.07 -11.64
C GLY A 123 4.89 -2.06 -10.57
N LEU A 124 4.37 -1.57 -9.43
CA LEU A 124 4.12 -2.40 -8.24
C LEU A 124 3.14 -3.55 -8.47
N TYR A 125 2.09 -3.33 -9.26
CA TYR A 125 1.15 -4.41 -9.57
C TYR A 125 1.80 -5.52 -10.40
N ARG A 126 2.65 -5.19 -11.38
CA ARG A 126 3.41 -6.21 -12.14
C ARG A 126 4.34 -6.99 -11.21
N ARG A 127 5.03 -6.29 -10.30
CA ARG A 127 5.91 -6.92 -9.30
C ARG A 127 5.12 -7.84 -8.36
N ALA A 128 3.89 -7.47 -7.99
CA ALA A 128 2.99 -8.33 -7.22
C ALA A 128 2.62 -9.61 -8.01
N GLN A 129 2.28 -9.50 -9.29
CA GLN A 129 2.01 -10.66 -10.16
C GLN A 129 3.24 -11.57 -10.31
N GLU A 130 4.44 -11.00 -10.43
CA GLU A 130 5.69 -11.76 -10.51
C GLU A 130 6.01 -12.47 -9.20
N SER A 131 5.73 -11.82 -8.06
CA SER A 131 6.01 -12.37 -6.72
C SER A 131 5.26 -13.66 -6.45
N LEU A 132 4.07 -13.86 -7.05
CA LEU A 132 3.33 -15.13 -6.96
C LEU A 132 4.16 -16.34 -7.41
N LYS A 133 5.06 -16.16 -8.40
CA LYS A 133 5.92 -17.23 -8.94
C LYS A 133 7.03 -17.64 -7.97
N HIS A 134 7.28 -16.82 -6.95
CA HIS A 134 8.32 -17.04 -5.94
C HIS A 134 7.75 -17.55 -4.61
N LEU A 135 6.43 -17.65 -4.49
CA LEU A 135 5.78 -18.22 -3.32
C LEU A 135 5.81 -19.75 -3.38
N GLN A 136 5.96 -20.37 -2.21
CA GLN A 136 5.79 -21.80 -2.04
C GLN A 136 4.30 -22.20 -2.18
N ALA A 137 4.05 -23.49 -2.35
CA ALA A 137 2.69 -24.00 -2.58
C ALA A 137 1.69 -23.61 -1.47
N GLU A 138 2.12 -23.62 -0.20
CA GLU A 138 1.22 -23.35 0.93
C GLU A 138 0.80 -21.87 1.04
N PRO A 139 1.73 -20.88 1.00
CA PRO A 139 1.34 -19.47 0.95
C PRO A 139 0.55 -19.11 -0.31
N LEU A 140 0.86 -19.72 -1.47
CA LEU A 140 0.09 -19.50 -2.70
C LEU A 140 -1.36 -20.00 -2.55
N ALA A 141 -1.55 -21.21 -2.03
CA ALA A 141 -2.88 -21.77 -1.79
C ALA A 141 -3.70 -20.91 -0.81
N MET A 142 -3.06 -20.33 0.22
CA MET A 142 -3.70 -19.37 1.13
C MET A 142 -4.23 -18.13 0.38
N LEU A 143 -3.42 -17.53 -0.52
CA LEU A 143 -3.84 -16.39 -1.33
C LEU A 143 -4.98 -16.76 -2.28
N GLU A 144 -4.90 -17.92 -2.93
CA GLU A 144 -5.93 -18.42 -3.85
C GLU A 144 -7.26 -18.67 -3.14
N ALA A 145 -7.24 -19.29 -1.95
CA ALA A 145 -8.42 -19.54 -1.14
C ALA A 145 -9.12 -18.23 -0.75
N TYR A 146 -8.35 -17.25 -0.27
CA TYR A 146 -8.84 -15.92 0.05
C TYR A 146 -9.47 -15.24 -1.17
N THR A 147 -8.78 -15.26 -2.31
CA THR A 147 -9.27 -14.71 -3.57
C THR A 147 -10.59 -15.37 -4.01
N ALA A 148 -10.70 -16.70 -3.90
CA ALA A 148 -11.92 -17.41 -4.18
C ALA A 148 -13.07 -16.95 -3.28
N GLY A 149 -12.80 -16.72 -2.00
CA GLY A 149 -13.76 -16.16 -1.04
C GLY A 149 -14.29 -14.79 -1.43
N VAL A 150 -13.39 -13.86 -1.78
CA VAL A 150 -13.74 -12.52 -2.27
C VAL A 150 -14.66 -12.63 -3.49
N ASN A 151 -14.25 -13.42 -4.48
CA ASN A 151 -15.00 -13.65 -5.71
C ASN A 151 -16.38 -14.29 -5.48
N GLN A 152 -16.48 -15.22 -4.53
CA GLN A 152 -17.75 -15.88 -4.22
C GLN A 152 -18.73 -14.95 -3.51
N TRP A 153 -18.27 -13.99 -2.71
CA TRP A 153 -19.17 -12.95 -2.19
C TRP A 153 -19.81 -12.16 -3.32
N LEU A 154 -19.03 -11.77 -4.33
CA LEU A 154 -19.55 -11.02 -5.47
C LEU A 154 -20.56 -11.83 -6.27
N LEU A 155 -20.30 -13.11 -6.52
CA LEU A 155 -21.22 -13.96 -7.28
C LEU A 155 -22.53 -14.22 -6.54
N THR A 156 -22.49 -14.29 -5.21
CA THR A 156 -23.66 -14.64 -4.38
C THR A 156 -24.39 -13.45 -3.77
N ARG A 157 -23.84 -12.23 -3.90
CA ARG A 157 -24.48 -11.01 -3.40
C ARG A 157 -25.86 -10.83 -4.02
N LYS A 158 -26.78 -10.26 -3.24
CA LYS A 158 -28.11 -9.84 -3.69
C LYS A 158 -28.21 -8.33 -3.55
N GLY A 159 -28.92 -7.69 -4.47
CA GLY A 159 -29.08 -6.24 -4.45
C GLY A 159 -27.96 -5.50 -5.18
N THR A 160 -27.92 -4.19 -4.96
CA THR A 160 -26.92 -3.32 -5.58
C THR A 160 -25.57 -3.37 -4.85
N LEU A 161 -24.49 -2.99 -5.54
CA LEU A 161 -23.19 -2.79 -4.92
C LEU A 161 -23.24 -1.65 -3.89
N PRO A 162 -22.23 -1.54 -3.00
CA PRO A 162 -22.12 -0.39 -2.11
C PRO A 162 -22.29 0.95 -2.86
N PRO A 163 -22.90 1.98 -2.25
CA PRO A 163 -23.26 3.22 -2.94
C PRO A 163 -22.11 3.88 -3.71
N GLU A 164 -20.88 3.75 -3.22
CA GLU A 164 -19.67 4.28 -3.82
C GLU A 164 -19.43 3.72 -5.23
N PHE A 165 -19.65 2.41 -5.45
CA PHE A 165 -19.54 1.81 -6.78
C PHE A 165 -20.55 2.40 -7.76
N ASN A 166 -21.76 2.68 -7.31
CA ASN A 166 -22.81 3.26 -8.14
C ASN A 166 -22.54 4.74 -8.42
N LEU A 167 -22.07 5.50 -7.42
CA LEU A 167 -21.72 6.92 -7.55
C LEU A 167 -20.59 7.12 -8.54
N PHE A 168 -19.59 6.24 -8.48
CA PHE A 168 -18.42 6.31 -9.34
C PHE A 168 -18.53 5.46 -10.61
N PHE A 169 -19.64 4.76 -10.83
CA PHE A 169 -19.87 3.90 -12.01
C PHE A 169 -18.76 2.86 -12.18
N VAL A 170 -18.31 2.31 -11.05
CA VAL A 170 -17.24 1.31 -11.01
C VAL A 170 -17.88 -0.06 -11.17
N GLU A 171 -17.49 -0.76 -12.22
CA GLU A 171 -17.75 -2.20 -12.33
C GLU A 171 -16.66 -2.96 -11.56
N PHE A 172 -17.08 -3.97 -10.81
CA PHE A 172 -16.14 -4.80 -10.07
C PHE A 172 -15.56 -5.88 -11.00
N GLU A 173 -14.24 -5.88 -11.16
CA GLU A 173 -13.47 -6.93 -11.83
C GLU A 173 -13.10 -8.05 -10.84
N PRO A 174 -13.17 -9.35 -11.21
CA PRO A 174 -12.77 -10.44 -10.32
C PRO A 174 -11.43 -10.18 -9.61
N TRP A 175 -11.38 -10.50 -8.32
CA TRP A 175 -10.16 -10.40 -7.53
C TRP A 175 -9.14 -11.41 -8.03
N ASP A 176 -7.92 -10.97 -8.27
CA ASP A 176 -6.78 -11.82 -8.66
C ASP A 176 -5.88 -12.10 -7.44
N PRO A 177 -5.19 -13.25 -7.32
CA PRO A 177 -4.23 -13.48 -6.25
C PRO A 177 -3.17 -12.37 -6.10
N ALA A 178 -2.81 -11.67 -7.18
CA ALA A 178 -1.90 -10.53 -7.11
C ALA A 178 -2.50 -9.32 -6.40
N ASP A 179 -3.83 -9.11 -6.50
CA ASP A 179 -4.54 -8.05 -5.76
C ASP A 179 -4.38 -8.25 -4.24
N THR A 180 -4.11 -9.48 -3.81
CA THR A 180 -3.90 -9.85 -2.41
C THR A 180 -2.53 -9.42 -1.86
N ILE A 181 -1.55 -9.20 -2.75
CA ILE A 181 -0.20 -8.70 -2.41
C ILE A 181 -0.14 -7.17 -2.46
N VAL A 182 -1.05 -6.54 -3.20
CA VAL A 182 -1.09 -5.09 -3.41
C VAL A 182 -1.02 -4.30 -2.10
N TRP A 183 -1.73 -4.72 -1.06
CA TRP A 183 -1.71 -4.00 0.21
C TRP A 183 -0.29 -3.91 0.80
N GLY A 184 0.47 -5.01 0.76
CA GLY A 184 1.86 -5.03 1.23
C GLY A 184 2.75 -4.07 0.43
N LYS A 185 2.57 -4.04 -0.90
CA LYS A 185 3.28 -3.08 -1.78
C LYS A 185 2.91 -1.63 -1.48
N LEU A 186 1.63 -1.35 -1.23
CA LEU A 186 1.17 -0.01 -0.85
C LEU A 186 1.77 0.43 0.49
N MET A 187 1.80 -0.48 1.48
CA MET A 187 2.40 -0.19 2.77
C MET A 187 3.91 0.02 2.69
N ALA A 188 4.61 -0.73 1.82
CA ALA A 188 6.02 -0.49 1.57
C ALA A 188 6.26 0.95 1.14
N VAL A 189 5.56 1.43 0.11
CA VAL A 189 5.68 2.81 -0.38
C VAL A 189 5.39 3.85 0.72
N ARG A 190 4.40 3.59 1.57
CA ARG A 190 4.00 4.52 2.64
C ARG A 190 5.00 4.58 3.79
N LEU A 191 5.48 3.42 4.23
CA LEU A 191 6.32 3.28 5.42
C LEU A 191 7.80 3.51 5.12
N SER A 192 8.19 3.45 3.84
CA SER A 192 9.50 3.81 3.33
C SER A 192 9.65 5.33 3.23
N THR A 193 10.44 5.92 4.13
CA THR A 193 10.56 7.37 4.30
C THR A 193 11.86 7.97 3.79
N ASP A 194 12.89 7.16 3.56
CA ASP A 194 14.25 7.64 3.37
C ASP A 194 14.44 8.32 2.01
N TRP A 195 13.95 7.71 0.93
CA TRP A 195 13.97 8.33 -0.40
C TRP A 195 13.22 9.68 -0.47
N LYS A 196 12.10 9.83 0.27
CA LYS A 196 11.39 11.12 0.40
C LYS A 196 12.27 12.15 1.11
N SER A 197 12.99 11.70 2.13
CA SER A 197 13.90 12.53 2.92
C SER A 197 15.14 12.93 2.11
N GLU A 198 15.67 12.05 1.26
CA GLU A 198 16.73 12.37 0.31
C GLU A 198 16.31 13.47 -0.66
N LEU A 199 15.11 13.37 -1.26
CA LEU A 199 14.55 14.41 -2.13
C LEU A 199 14.38 15.74 -1.39
N LEU A 200 13.88 15.71 -0.16
CA LEU A 200 13.73 16.90 0.67
C LEU A 200 15.08 17.56 0.98
N ARG A 201 16.07 16.77 1.40
CA ARG A 201 17.43 17.27 1.69
C ARG A 201 18.09 17.81 0.44
N ALA A 202 17.96 17.12 -0.68
CA ALA A 202 18.48 17.61 -1.96
C ALA A 202 17.85 18.95 -2.38
N ARG A 203 16.54 19.12 -2.20
CA ARG A 203 15.86 20.41 -2.42
C ARG A 203 16.42 21.51 -1.50
N ILE A 204 16.66 21.19 -0.23
CA ILE A 204 17.24 22.14 0.72
C ILE A 204 18.65 22.55 0.27
N VAL A 205 19.48 21.61 -0.22
CA VAL A 205 20.80 21.93 -0.78
C VAL A 205 20.66 22.83 -2.01
N GLN A 206 19.71 22.57 -2.93
CA GLN A 206 19.47 23.43 -4.10
C GLN A 206 19.14 24.89 -3.73
N GLU A 207 18.36 25.08 -2.66
CA GLU A 207 17.83 26.40 -2.27
C GLU A 207 18.76 27.15 -1.29
N ALA A 208 19.45 26.42 -0.41
CA ALA A 208 20.17 26.97 0.75
C ALA A 208 21.64 26.52 0.86
N GLY A 209 22.12 25.71 -0.08
CA GLY A 209 23.49 25.18 -0.09
C GLY A 209 23.73 24.06 0.91
N GLU A 210 24.81 23.30 0.71
CA GLU A 210 25.16 22.10 1.49
C GLU A 210 25.31 22.40 3.00
N SER A 211 25.88 23.57 3.34
CA SER A 211 26.11 23.98 4.74
C SER A 211 24.84 24.06 5.60
N SER A 212 23.66 24.12 4.98
CA SER A 212 22.36 24.14 5.69
C SER A 212 21.94 22.79 6.27
N ILE A 213 22.44 21.69 5.70
CA ILE A 213 22.06 20.33 6.06
C ILE A 213 22.40 19.97 7.51
N PRO A 214 23.65 20.11 8.01
CA PRO A 214 23.96 19.79 9.40
C PRO A 214 23.27 20.72 10.42
N VAL A 215 22.78 21.88 9.98
CA VAL A 215 22.00 22.80 10.82
C VAL A 215 20.55 22.31 10.97
N LEU A 216 19.93 21.86 9.87
CA LEU A 216 18.53 21.43 9.85
C LEU A 216 18.36 19.96 10.27
N PHE A 217 19.37 19.14 10.03
CA PHE A 217 19.41 17.71 10.33
C PHE A 217 20.73 17.40 11.05
N PRO A 218 20.84 17.78 12.35
CA PRO A 218 22.08 17.57 13.10
C PRO A 218 22.45 16.08 13.13
N PRO A 219 23.74 15.75 12.92
CA PRO A 219 24.19 14.35 12.93
C PRO A 219 24.03 13.73 14.32
N TYR A 220 23.96 12.41 14.38
CA TYR A 220 24.06 11.67 15.64
C TYR A 220 25.40 11.99 16.35
N PRO A 221 25.48 11.94 17.70
CA PRO A 221 26.67 12.34 18.47
C PRO A 221 27.99 11.69 18.01
N GLY A 222 29.09 12.44 18.16
CA GLY A 222 30.33 12.32 17.38
C GLY A 222 31.29 11.15 17.64
N ASP A 223 30.90 10.11 18.36
CA ASP A 223 31.54 8.77 18.33
C ASP A 223 30.94 7.86 17.25
N ALA A 224 29.86 8.29 16.60
CA ALA A 224 29.40 7.75 15.33
C ALA A 224 30.27 8.31 14.16
N PRO A 225 30.66 7.50 13.16
CA PRO A 225 31.35 8.00 11.98
C PRO A 225 30.53 9.11 11.31
N ILE A 226 31.15 10.28 11.09
CA ILE A 226 30.52 11.43 10.43
C ILE A 226 30.41 11.17 8.93
N THR A 227 29.22 11.41 8.39
CA THR A 227 28.81 10.89 7.09
C THR A 227 28.23 11.93 6.09
N ILE A 228 28.92 13.06 5.85
CA ILE A 228 28.64 13.90 4.68
C ILE A 228 29.96 14.39 4.08
N LYS A 229 30.41 13.75 3.00
CA LYS A 229 31.46 14.26 2.11
C LYS A 229 30.92 15.44 1.29
N SER A 230 31.77 16.42 0.98
CA SER A 230 31.44 17.58 0.14
C SER A 230 30.72 17.14 -1.13
N TYR A 231 29.43 17.42 -1.21
CA TYR A 231 28.55 16.97 -2.28
C TYR A 231 28.73 17.85 -3.53
N GLU A 232 28.74 17.25 -4.72
CA GLU A 232 28.82 18.03 -5.97
C GLU A 232 27.48 18.74 -6.22
N GLU A 233 27.37 20.03 -5.87
CA GLU A 233 26.14 20.82 -6.05
C GLU A 233 25.58 20.77 -7.48
N ASP A 234 26.45 20.61 -8.48
CA ASP A 234 26.06 20.55 -9.89
C ASP A 234 25.18 19.33 -10.18
N LEU A 235 25.35 18.22 -9.45
CA LEU A 235 24.51 17.02 -9.58
C LEU A 235 23.04 17.31 -9.27
N LEU A 236 22.74 18.24 -8.36
CA LEU A 236 21.36 18.60 -8.03
C LEU A 236 20.79 19.64 -9.00
N LYS A 237 21.62 20.44 -9.67
CA LYS A 237 21.12 21.51 -10.55
C LYS A 237 20.51 21.00 -11.86
N GLU A 238 20.75 19.74 -12.21
CA GLU A 238 20.33 19.12 -13.47
C GLU A 238 18.87 18.63 -13.49
N LEU A 239 18.19 18.56 -12.33
CA LEU A 239 16.81 18.10 -12.18
C LEU A 239 16.06 18.93 -11.13
N ASP A 240 14.81 19.32 -11.40
CA ASP A 240 13.96 19.99 -10.41
C ASP A 240 13.41 19.01 -9.36
N LEU A 241 14.25 18.66 -8.38
CA LEU A 241 13.91 17.78 -7.27
C LEU A 241 12.80 18.37 -6.37
N GLY A 242 12.67 19.70 -6.34
CA GLY A 242 11.58 20.39 -5.65
C GLY A 242 10.23 20.12 -6.30
N ALA A 243 10.16 20.20 -7.63
CA ALA A 243 8.98 19.81 -8.40
C ALA A 243 8.67 18.32 -8.26
N LEU A 244 9.69 17.45 -8.29
CA LEU A 244 9.52 16.00 -8.10
C LEU A 244 8.88 15.70 -6.74
N LEU A 245 9.39 16.29 -5.66
CA LEU A 245 8.83 16.14 -4.31
C LEU A 245 7.40 16.68 -4.22
N ALA A 246 7.13 17.84 -4.82
CA ALA A 246 5.80 18.46 -4.82
C ALA A 246 4.78 17.67 -5.66
N ALA A 247 5.25 16.89 -6.64
CA ALA A 247 4.45 16.05 -7.49
C ALA A 247 4.26 14.61 -6.93
N LEU A 248 4.73 14.32 -5.71
CA LEU A 248 4.39 13.05 -5.06
C LEU A 248 2.91 13.03 -4.65
N PRO A 249 2.16 11.97 -4.98
CA PRO A 249 0.75 11.85 -4.61
C PRO A 249 0.58 11.61 -3.10
N HIS A 250 -0.55 12.04 -2.53
CA HIS A 250 -0.82 11.96 -1.08
C HIS A 250 -0.69 10.53 -0.53
N GLU A 251 -1.04 9.52 -1.32
CA GLU A 251 -0.94 8.10 -0.97
C GLU A 251 0.48 7.66 -0.61
N VAL A 252 1.49 8.42 -1.03
CA VAL A 252 2.92 8.18 -0.82
C VAL A 252 3.48 8.99 0.37
N LEU A 253 2.81 10.08 0.76
CA LEU A 253 3.28 11.02 1.78
C LEU A 253 3.05 10.56 3.24
N GLY A 254 2.58 9.33 3.45
CA GLY A 254 2.29 8.80 4.78
C GLY A 254 3.49 8.88 5.73
N ALA A 255 3.18 9.18 7.00
CA ALA A 255 4.07 9.07 8.15
C ALA A 255 3.39 8.17 9.19
N GLY A 256 4.16 7.34 9.87
CA GLY A 256 3.65 6.45 10.92
C GLY A 256 4.60 6.41 12.09
N ALA A 257 4.04 6.23 13.28
CA ALA A 257 4.75 5.89 14.50
C ALA A 257 4.06 4.66 15.09
N SER A 258 4.66 3.99 16.06
CA SER A 258 3.98 2.93 16.81
C SER A 258 4.69 2.74 18.14
N ASN A 259 3.96 2.22 19.13
CA ASN A 259 4.56 1.66 20.34
C ASN A 259 4.40 0.14 20.34
N ALA A 260 5.38 -0.58 20.87
CA ALA A 260 5.24 -1.99 21.18
C ALA A 260 6.11 -2.39 22.38
N TRP A 261 5.52 -3.06 23.37
CA TRP A 261 6.19 -3.54 24.57
C TRP A 261 5.99 -5.04 24.74
N ALA A 262 7.03 -5.71 25.25
CA ALA A 262 6.92 -7.06 25.78
C ALA A 262 7.49 -7.09 27.20
N LEU A 263 6.69 -7.60 28.14
CA LEU A 263 7.07 -7.78 29.54
C LEU A 263 7.23 -9.27 29.82
N SER A 264 8.35 -9.64 30.42
CA SER A 264 8.60 -11.01 30.85
C SER A 264 7.77 -11.35 32.10
N PRO A 265 7.53 -12.64 32.39
CA PRO A 265 6.84 -13.10 33.59
C PRO A 265 7.33 -12.47 34.90
N GLU A 266 8.64 -12.21 35.05
CA GLU A 266 9.24 -11.62 36.26
C GLU A 266 8.87 -10.14 36.47
N ARG A 267 8.12 -9.56 35.54
CA ARG A 267 7.61 -8.18 35.60
C ARG A 267 6.08 -8.14 35.62
N THR A 268 5.39 -9.26 35.80
CA THR A 268 3.92 -9.34 35.81
C THR A 268 3.40 -10.10 37.02
N ASP A 269 2.29 -9.64 37.61
CA ASP A 269 1.69 -10.29 38.78
C ASP A 269 1.07 -11.66 38.45
N THR A 270 0.78 -11.91 37.17
CA THR A 270 0.19 -13.17 36.69
C THR A 270 1.25 -14.24 36.42
N GLY A 271 2.53 -13.89 36.36
CA GLY A 271 3.60 -14.78 35.92
C GLY A 271 3.52 -15.16 34.43
N ALA A 272 2.76 -14.41 33.63
CA ALA A 272 2.67 -14.60 32.18
C ALA A 272 3.39 -13.47 31.44
N ALA A 273 3.95 -13.76 30.26
CA ALA A 273 4.43 -12.72 29.37
C ALA A 273 3.26 -11.87 28.85
N ILE A 274 3.46 -10.55 28.76
CA ILE A 274 2.46 -9.61 28.22
C ILE A 274 3.07 -8.91 27.02
N LEU A 275 2.33 -8.85 25.92
CA LEU A 275 2.67 -8.05 24.74
C LEU A 275 1.60 -6.98 24.50
N ALA A 276 2.05 -5.74 24.33
CA ALA A 276 1.21 -4.63 23.90
C ALA A 276 1.71 -4.13 22.53
N SER A 277 0.81 -4.05 21.55
CA SER A 277 1.10 -3.52 20.21
C SER A 277 0.12 -2.40 19.92
N ASP A 278 0.65 -1.21 19.60
CA ASP A 278 -0.11 0.02 19.45
C ASP A 278 0.35 0.78 18.18
N PRO A 279 -0.13 0.35 17.00
CA PRO A 279 0.27 0.95 15.73
C PRO A 279 -0.41 2.31 15.48
N HIS A 280 0.35 3.35 15.10
CA HIS A 280 -0.19 4.67 14.76
C HIS A 280 -0.06 4.94 13.27
N LEU A 281 -1.20 4.79 12.59
CA LEU A 281 -1.37 5.12 11.17
C LEU A 281 -2.48 6.16 11.02
N ASP A 282 -2.58 6.76 9.84
CA ASP A 282 -3.58 7.77 9.52
C ASP A 282 -5.00 7.35 9.95
N MET A 283 -5.67 8.27 10.67
CA MET A 283 -7.04 8.08 11.09
C MET A 283 -7.99 8.25 9.90
N ASN A 284 -8.52 7.13 9.41
CA ASN A 284 -9.38 7.07 8.23
C ASN A 284 -10.72 6.41 8.56
N ALA A 285 -11.74 6.71 7.74
CA ALA A 285 -13.02 6.02 7.75
C ALA A 285 -13.29 5.46 6.34
N PRO A 286 -13.37 4.12 6.16
CA PRO A 286 -13.21 3.09 7.18
C PRO A 286 -11.76 2.99 7.71
N VAL A 287 -11.62 2.55 8.97
CA VAL A 287 -10.30 2.39 9.60
C VAL A 287 -9.50 1.30 8.88
N LEU A 288 -8.17 1.41 8.86
CA LEU A 288 -7.32 0.44 8.15
C LEU A 288 -7.49 -0.99 8.71
N TRP A 289 -7.34 -1.13 10.02
CA TRP A 289 -7.37 -2.40 10.72
C TRP A 289 -8.75 -3.04 10.68
N TYR A 290 -8.76 -4.34 10.43
CA TYR A 290 -9.94 -5.17 10.49
C TYR A 290 -9.70 -6.27 11.53
N LEU A 291 -10.47 -6.25 12.61
CA LEU A 291 -10.31 -7.24 13.68
C LEU A 291 -11.03 -8.53 13.30
N VAL A 292 -10.39 -9.67 13.53
CA VAL A 292 -10.97 -10.99 13.26
C VAL A 292 -10.47 -12.01 14.26
N GLN A 293 -11.32 -12.99 14.55
CA GLN A 293 -10.92 -14.27 15.11
C GLN A 293 -11.10 -15.37 14.06
N ILE A 294 -10.09 -16.22 13.88
CA ILE A 294 -10.13 -17.37 12.97
C ILE A 294 -9.82 -18.64 13.75
N ASN A 295 -10.69 -19.64 13.62
CA ASN A 295 -10.54 -20.95 14.25
C ASN A 295 -10.73 -22.06 13.21
N ALA A 296 -9.66 -22.82 12.96
CA ALA A 296 -9.65 -24.04 12.17
C ALA A 296 -8.59 -25.01 12.74
N PRO A 297 -8.58 -26.29 12.37
CA PRO A 297 -7.45 -27.16 12.68
C PRO A 297 -6.15 -26.55 12.16
N GLY A 298 -5.13 -26.42 13.01
CA GLY A 298 -3.84 -25.78 12.67
C GLY A 298 -3.83 -24.24 12.77
N LEU A 299 -5.00 -23.59 12.80
CA LEU A 299 -5.12 -22.13 12.78
C LEU A 299 -6.00 -21.62 13.94
N SER A 300 -5.43 -20.82 14.83
CA SER A 300 -6.19 -20.13 15.87
C SER A 300 -5.63 -18.73 16.01
N LEU A 301 -6.25 -17.77 15.36
CA LEU A 301 -5.75 -16.40 15.19
C LEU A 301 -6.72 -15.40 15.81
N ASN A 302 -6.18 -14.42 16.53
CA ASN A 302 -6.96 -13.29 17.05
C ASN A 302 -6.12 -12.01 16.89
N GLY A 303 -6.67 -11.00 16.24
CA GLY A 303 -5.96 -9.73 16.09
C GLY A 303 -6.44 -8.92 14.90
N ALA A 304 -5.53 -8.11 14.37
CA ALA A 304 -5.76 -7.22 13.24
C ALA A 304 -5.22 -7.81 11.94
N THR A 305 -6.12 -7.92 10.98
CA THR A 305 -5.83 -8.12 9.56
C THR A 305 -6.14 -6.82 8.79
N VAL A 306 -6.03 -6.88 7.47
CA VAL A 306 -6.30 -5.79 6.56
C VAL A 306 -7.16 -6.28 5.39
N PRO A 307 -8.26 -5.59 5.07
CA PRO A 307 -9.09 -5.93 3.93
C PRO A 307 -8.24 -5.90 2.66
N GLY A 308 -8.21 -7.01 1.94
CA GLY A 308 -7.36 -7.17 0.76
C GLY A 308 -6.39 -8.33 0.86
N GLY A 309 -5.99 -8.79 2.06
CA GLY A 309 -5.04 -9.91 2.21
C GLY A 309 -5.34 -10.88 3.36
N PRO A 310 -5.01 -12.19 3.24
CA PRO A 310 -5.26 -13.20 4.26
C PRO A 310 -4.15 -13.26 5.33
N LEU A 311 -3.77 -12.12 5.87
CA LEU A 311 -2.65 -12.04 6.82
C LEU A 311 -3.12 -11.41 8.13
N LEU A 312 -2.88 -12.08 9.26
CA LEU A 312 -2.96 -11.43 10.55
C LEU A 312 -1.65 -10.68 10.80
N ILE A 313 -1.66 -9.36 10.60
CA ILE A 313 -0.47 -8.52 10.69
C ILE A 313 -0.04 -8.37 12.15
N LEU A 314 -0.99 -8.16 13.06
CA LEU A 314 -0.77 -7.97 14.49
C LEU A 314 -1.73 -8.86 15.27
N GLY A 315 -1.25 -9.49 16.34
CA GLY A 315 -2.14 -10.27 17.19
C GLY A 315 -1.45 -11.45 17.85
N HIS A 316 -2.20 -12.52 18.03
CA HIS A 316 -1.68 -13.72 18.65
C HIS A 316 -2.37 -14.97 18.13
N ASN A 317 -1.69 -16.11 18.34
CA ASN A 317 -2.28 -17.42 18.18
C ASN A 317 -2.35 -18.16 19.52
N ARG A 318 -2.52 -19.49 19.50
CA ARG A 318 -2.58 -20.32 20.72
C ARG A 318 -1.26 -20.42 21.48
N HIS A 319 -0.15 -19.99 20.88
CA HIS A 319 1.21 -20.23 21.37
C HIS A 319 1.99 -18.93 21.59
N ILE A 320 1.87 -17.99 20.64
CA ILE A 320 2.68 -16.77 20.59
C ILE A 320 1.81 -15.54 20.34
N ALA A 321 2.31 -14.37 20.74
CA ALA A 321 1.80 -13.06 20.37
C ALA A 321 2.92 -12.27 19.66
N TRP A 322 2.53 -11.41 18.72
CA TRP A 322 3.44 -10.52 18.02
C TRP A 322 2.83 -9.14 17.76
N GLY A 323 3.70 -8.14 17.74
CA GLY A 323 3.39 -6.76 17.37
C GLY A 323 4.46 -6.20 16.45
N MET A 324 4.17 -5.09 15.78
CA MET A 324 5.10 -4.45 14.87
C MET A 324 5.15 -2.93 15.04
N THR A 325 6.34 -2.35 14.83
CA THR A 325 6.54 -0.90 14.70
C THR A 325 7.43 -0.60 13.50
N SER A 326 7.35 0.62 12.97
CA SER A 326 8.31 1.08 11.95
C SER A 326 9.73 1.06 12.50
N ALA A 327 10.67 0.46 11.75
CA ALA A 327 12.07 0.42 12.13
C ALA A 327 12.83 1.71 11.75
N HIS A 328 12.33 2.46 10.76
CA HIS A 328 12.99 3.63 10.17
C HIS A 328 14.44 3.33 9.74
N ILE A 329 14.66 2.12 9.22
CA ILE A 329 15.92 1.73 8.63
C ILE A 329 15.92 2.16 7.18
N ASP A 330 16.96 2.89 6.81
CA ASP A 330 17.18 3.35 5.45
C ASP A 330 17.49 2.18 4.50
N THR A 331 16.51 1.87 3.66
CA THR A 331 16.61 0.86 2.59
C THR A 331 16.40 1.42 1.18
N ASP A 332 16.23 2.74 1.05
CA ASP A 332 15.81 3.35 -0.21
C ASP A 332 16.83 4.38 -0.68
N ASP A 333 17.18 4.35 -1.96
CA ASP A 333 18.04 5.37 -2.57
C ASP A 333 17.35 5.98 -3.79
N ILE A 334 17.47 7.29 -3.94
CA ILE A 334 17.31 7.98 -5.22
C ILE A 334 18.64 7.95 -5.95
N ILE A 335 18.66 7.34 -7.13
CA ILE A 335 19.82 7.32 -8.01
C ILE A 335 19.54 8.21 -9.21
N LEU A 336 20.48 9.09 -9.56
CA LEU A 336 20.39 9.99 -10.70
C LEU A 336 21.17 9.40 -11.87
N GLU A 337 20.48 8.61 -12.70
CA GLU A 337 21.07 7.96 -13.88
C GLU A 337 21.41 9.00 -14.94
N LYS A 338 22.67 9.06 -15.38
CA LYS A 338 23.11 9.98 -16.45
C LYS A 338 22.75 9.42 -17.81
N LEU A 339 21.98 10.13 -18.61
CA LEU A 339 21.63 9.74 -19.97
C LEU A 339 22.87 9.70 -20.87
N ASP A 340 22.88 8.76 -21.82
CA ASP A 340 23.86 8.77 -22.90
C ASP A 340 23.56 9.95 -23.84
N PRO A 341 24.49 10.90 -24.05
CA PRO A 341 24.28 12.06 -24.90
C PRO A 341 23.94 11.72 -26.37
N SER A 342 24.28 10.51 -26.81
CA SER A 342 24.01 10.03 -28.17
C SER A 342 22.69 9.28 -28.32
N ASP A 343 22.12 8.79 -27.22
CA ASP A 343 20.89 7.99 -27.21
C ASP A 343 20.19 8.08 -25.84
N PRO A 344 19.12 8.89 -25.68
CA PRO A 344 18.42 9.08 -24.41
C PRO A 344 17.62 7.83 -23.96
N THR A 345 17.58 6.76 -24.75
CA THR A 345 17.07 5.44 -24.33
C THR A 345 18.09 4.63 -23.55
N ARG A 346 19.29 5.21 -23.32
CA ARG A 346 20.41 4.61 -22.62
C ARG A 346 20.94 5.54 -21.52
N TYR A 347 21.67 4.95 -20.58
CA TYR A 347 22.32 5.65 -19.46
C TYR A 347 23.77 5.15 -19.27
N LEU A 348 24.61 6.02 -18.73
CA LEU A 348 26.03 5.79 -18.52
C LEU A 348 26.31 5.19 -17.14
N VAL A 349 27.24 4.23 -17.11
CA VAL A 349 27.82 3.62 -15.91
C VAL A 349 29.34 3.51 -16.13
N GLY A 350 30.11 4.37 -15.46
CA GLY A 350 31.50 4.61 -15.84
C GLY A 350 31.59 4.92 -17.33
N ASP A 351 32.41 4.15 -18.06
CA ASP A 351 32.58 4.29 -19.51
C ASP A 351 31.57 3.48 -20.34
N LYS A 352 30.61 2.79 -19.71
CA LYS A 352 29.66 1.93 -20.40
C LYS A 352 28.31 2.60 -20.56
N SER A 353 27.72 2.47 -21.75
CA SER A 353 26.34 2.85 -22.02
C SER A 353 25.43 1.62 -21.93
N LEU A 354 24.43 1.64 -21.06
CA LEU A 354 23.45 0.57 -20.83
C LEU A 354 22.06 1.00 -21.28
N ALA A 355 21.25 0.08 -21.80
CA ALA A 355 19.87 0.38 -22.19
C ALA A 355 18.93 0.38 -20.97
N PHE A 356 17.96 1.30 -20.94
CA PHE A 356 16.80 1.16 -20.07
C PHE A 356 15.90 0.02 -20.56
N ASP A 357 15.19 -0.65 -19.65
CA ASP A 357 13.98 -1.39 -19.99
C ASP A 357 12.84 -0.39 -20.16
N ILE A 358 12.42 -0.19 -21.42
CA ILE A 358 11.43 0.83 -21.79
C ILE A 358 10.14 0.17 -22.20
N ARG A 359 9.05 0.61 -21.59
CA ARG A 359 7.70 0.24 -21.98
C ARG A 359 6.81 1.46 -22.12
N THR A 360 5.80 1.33 -22.96
CA THR A 360 4.73 2.32 -23.06
C THR A 360 3.45 1.71 -22.52
N GLU A 361 2.81 2.42 -21.60
CA GLU A 361 1.50 2.10 -21.07
C GLU A 361 0.49 3.21 -21.42
N LYS A 362 -0.79 2.86 -21.36
CA LYS A 362 -1.91 3.76 -21.61
C LYS A 362 -2.71 3.89 -20.31
N ILE A 363 -2.86 5.10 -19.82
CA ILE A 363 -3.69 5.44 -18.66
C ILE A 363 -5.03 5.96 -19.18
N LYS A 364 -6.12 5.31 -18.78
CA LYS A 364 -7.48 5.73 -19.12
C LYS A 364 -7.94 6.79 -18.14
N VAL A 365 -8.40 7.94 -18.63
CA VAL A 365 -8.84 9.06 -17.79
C VAL A 365 -10.34 9.28 -17.94
N ARG A 366 -11.07 9.24 -16.84
CA ARG A 366 -12.50 9.51 -16.85
C ARG A 366 -12.78 10.94 -17.31
N PHE A 367 -13.72 11.08 -18.25
CA PHE A 367 -14.11 12.36 -18.86
C PHE A 367 -12.97 13.10 -19.60
N GLY A 368 -11.87 12.41 -19.90
CA GLY A 368 -10.73 12.95 -20.63
C GLY A 368 -10.23 11.99 -21.71
N GLU A 369 -9.14 12.37 -22.37
CA GLU A 369 -8.44 11.49 -23.30
C GLU A 369 -7.53 10.51 -22.56
N ASP A 370 -7.26 9.38 -23.18
CA ASP A 370 -6.25 8.44 -22.70
C ASP A 370 -4.87 9.11 -22.73
N VAL A 371 -4.10 8.93 -21.65
CA VAL A 371 -2.74 9.45 -21.52
C VAL A 371 -1.75 8.34 -21.82
N LYS A 372 -0.73 8.64 -22.64
CA LYS A 372 0.38 7.72 -22.91
C LYS A 372 1.48 7.96 -21.86
N LEU A 373 1.88 6.93 -21.15
CA LEU A 373 3.00 6.97 -20.21
C LEU A 373 4.13 6.09 -20.72
N THR A 374 5.33 6.65 -20.89
CA THR A 374 6.53 5.85 -21.10
C THR A 374 7.22 5.65 -19.77
N ILE A 375 7.59 4.41 -19.48
CA ILE A 375 8.20 4.00 -18.23
C ILE A 375 9.56 3.42 -18.55
N ARG A 376 10.57 3.88 -17.81
CA ARG A 376 11.96 3.43 -17.90
C ARG A 376 12.35 2.71 -16.62
N GLU A 377 13.10 1.64 -16.73
CA GLU A 377 13.68 0.93 -15.59
C GLU A 377 15.17 0.69 -15.87
N SER A 378 16.02 1.16 -14.97
CA SER A 378 17.47 0.91 -14.99
C SER A 378 17.79 -0.32 -14.15
N ARG A 379 19.07 -0.67 -14.07
CA ARG A 379 19.56 -1.69 -13.13
C ARG A 379 19.30 -1.35 -11.66
N ASN A 380 19.20 -0.06 -11.34
CA ASN A 380 19.00 0.43 -9.98
C ASN A 380 17.51 0.48 -9.62
N GLY A 381 16.62 0.60 -10.60
CA GLY A 381 15.19 0.53 -10.38
C GLY A 381 14.36 1.32 -11.39
N PRO A 382 13.04 1.43 -11.16
CA PRO A 382 12.16 2.22 -12.00
C PRO A 382 12.46 3.72 -11.89
N ALA A 383 12.40 4.41 -13.02
CA ALA A 383 12.43 5.86 -13.07
C ALA A 383 11.16 6.45 -12.46
N LEU A 384 11.29 7.56 -11.74
CA LEU A 384 10.17 8.33 -11.17
C LEU A 384 9.58 9.28 -12.23
N ASP A 385 9.25 8.73 -13.40
CA ASP A 385 8.69 9.46 -14.54
C ASP A 385 7.20 9.77 -14.27
N ILE A 386 6.93 10.89 -13.60
CA ILE A 386 5.57 11.27 -13.14
C ILE A 386 4.89 12.38 -13.98
N GLY A 387 5.53 12.86 -15.05
CA GLY A 387 5.05 13.95 -15.93
C GLY A 387 4.65 13.51 -17.36
N ASP A 388 3.88 14.37 -18.07
CA ASP A 388 3.55 14.20 -19.49
C ASP A 388 4.73 14.53 -20.43
N ASP A 389 5.71 15.29 -19.95
CA ASP A 389 6.71 15.93 -20.78
C ASP A 389 8.03 15.17 -20.82
N LEU A 390 8.01 13.99 -21.42
CA LEU A 390 9.24 13.42 -21.98
C LEU A 390 9.78 14.26 -23.15
N LYS A 391 8.96 15.13 -23.74
CA LYS A 391 9.39 16.07 -24.78
C LYS A 391 10.22 17.25 -24.25
N ASP A 392 10.12 17.58 -22.95
CA ASP A 392 10.98 18.57 -22.31
C ASP A 392 12.21 17.92 -21.64
N LEU A 393 12.12 16.65 -21.25
CA LEU A 393 13.27 15.83 -20.82
C LEU A 393 14.31 15.65 -21.93
N GLU A 394 13.88 15.55 -23.20
CA GLU A 394 14.78 15.54 -24.37
C GLU A 394 15.56 16.86 -24.57
N LYS A 395 15.22 17.95 -23.87
CA LYS A 395 15.81 19.28 -24.12
C LYS A 395 16.58 19.90 -22.98
N LYS A 396 16.50 19.39 -21.73
CA LYS A 396 17.14 20.05 -20.58
C LYS A 396 17.81 19.16 -19.53
N GLU A 397 17.47 17.88 -19.41
CA GLU A 397 17.95 17.09 -18.28
C GLU A 397 18.89 15.98 -18.73
N GLN A 398 20.15 16.04 -18.28
CA GLN A 398 21.16 14.99 -18.54
C GLN A 398 20.94 13.75 -17.67
N ARG A 399 19.95 13.76 -16.77
CA ARG A 399 19.75 12.72 -15.76
C ARG A 399 18.30 12.33 -15.57
N VAL A 400 18.09 11.12 -15.05
CA VAL A 400 16.78 10.56 -14.69
C VAL A 400 16.85 10.03 -13.26
N ALA A 401 15.93 10.48 -12.40
CA ALA A 401 15.81 9.95 -11.04
C ALA A 401 15.15 8.56 -11.06
N VAL A 402 15.83 7.56 -10.51
CA VAL A 402 15.32 6.21 -10.32
C VAL A 402 15.29 5.86 -8.84
N LEU A 403 14.30 5.06 -8.44
CA LEU A 403 14.16 4.60 -7.07
C LEU A 403 14.72 3.19 -6.93
N ARG A 404 15.75 3.04 -6.09
CA ARG A 404 16.31 1.75 -5.71
C ARG A 404 15.81 1.36 -4.33
N SER A 405 15.16 0.21 -4.23
CA SER A 405 14.76 -0.34 -2.93
C SER A 405 14.43 -1.84 -2.95
N PRO A 406 14.75 -2.59 -1.89
CA PRO A 406 14.35 -4.00 -1.74
C PRO A 406 12.84 -4.25 -1.84
N TRP A 407 11.98 -3.33 -1.41
CA TRP A 407 10.51 -3.55 -1.49
C TRP A 407 9.95 -3.48 -2.92
N LEU A 408 10.77 -3.01 -3.88
CA LEU A 408 10.51 -3.15 -5.32
C LEU A 408 10.88 -4.53 -5.86
N SER A 409 11.27 -5.50 -5.01
CA SER A 409 11.56 -6.86 -5.46
C SER A 409 10.38 -7.49 -6.22
N ARG A 410 10.72 -8.16 -7.32
CA ARG A 410 9.84 -9.03 -8.13
C ARG A 410 9.64 -10.41 -7.50
N ALA A 411 10.42 -10.72 -6.46
CA ALA A 411 10.41 -11.95 -5.70
C ALA A 411 10.04 -11.67 -4.23
N ASP A 412 8.94 -10.94 -4.02
CA ASP A 412 8.46 -10.61 -2.68
C ASP A 412 7.90 -11.85 -1.97
N THR A 413 8.45 -12.16 -0.79
CA THR A 413 8.05 -13.31 0.03
C THR A 413 7.37 -12.91 1.35
N ASN A 414 6.95 -11.65 1.51
CA ASN A 414 6.31 -11.16 2.73
C ASN A 414 5.04 -11.94 3.11
N SER A 415 4.20 -12.29 2.14
CA SER A 415 3.01 -13.11 2.38
C SER A 415 3.36 -14.49 2.95
N ALA A 416 4.45 -15.11 2.47
CA ALA A 416 4.95 -16.37 3.01
C ALA A 416 5.52 -16.19 4.43
N SER A 417 6.20 -15.07 4.69
CA SER A 417 6.68 -14.72 6.02
C SER A 417 5.53 -14.62 7.03
N PHE A 418 4.47 -13.87 6.70
CA PHE A 418 3.31 -13.73 7.58
C PHE A 418 2.50 -15.03 7.72
N ALA A 419 2.38 -15.85 6.67
CA ALA A 419 1.80 -17.19 6.78
C ALA A 419 2.54 -18.03 7.84
N GLY A 420 3.88 -18.00 7.79
CA GLY A 420 4.73 -18.63 8.79
C GLY A 420 4.56 -18.05 10.19
N VAL A 421 4.54 -16.72 10.34
CA VAL A 421 4.34 -16.04 11.64
C VAL A 421 3.00 -16.41 12.25
N ASN A 422 1.92 -16.38 11.45
CA ASN A 422 0.56 -16.71 11.90
C ASN A 422 0.48 -18.16 12.46
N LYS A 423 1.31 -19.07 11.94
CA LYS A 423 1.34 -20.50 12.32
C LYS A 423 2.44 -20.86 13.33
N ALA A 424 3.38 -19.95 13.58
CA ALA A 424 4.53 -20.20 14.44
C ALA A 424 4.11 -20.52 15.90
N LYS A 425 4.79 -21.50 16.50
CA LYS A 425 4.47 -22.00 17.85
C LYS A 425 5.49 -21.59 18.91
N ASN A 426 6.63 -21.07 18.49
CA ASN A 426 7.75 -20.73 19.36
C ASN A 426 8.69 -19.73 18.65
N TRP A 427 9.67 -19.22 19.38
CA TRP A 427 10.64 -18.24 18.88
C TRP A 427 11.44 -18.74 17.67
N GLY A 428 11.78 -20.04 17.64
CA GLY A 428 12.52 -20.64 16.53
C GLY A 428 11.73 -20.58 15.21
N GLU A 429 10.49 -21.04 15.25
CA GLU A 429 9.57 -20.97 14.10
C GLU A 429 9.27 -19.53 13.69
N PHE A 430 9.07 -18.62 14.66
CA PHE A 430 8.85 -17.20 14.42
C PHE A 430 10.03 -16.56 13.68
N ARG A 431 11.26 -16.77 14.16
CA ARG A 431 12.46 -16.28 13.47
C ARG A 431 12.63 -16.89 12.08
N ASN A 432 12.38 -18.19 11.93
CA ASN A 432 12.49 -18.86 10.63
C ASN A 432 11.49 -18.30 9.62
N ALA A 433 10.26 -18.00 10.05
CA ALA A 433 9.26 -17.33 9.20
C ALA A 433 9.71 -15.91 8.79
N LEU A 434 10.29 -15.15 9.72
CA LEU A 434 10.79 -13.79 9.45
C LEU A 434 12.03 -13.73 8.56
N ARG A 435 12.71 -14.86 8.29
CA ARG A 435 13.77 -14.91 7.26
C ARG A 435 13.25 -14.68 5.84
N LEU A 436 11.95 -14.87 5.62
CA LEU A 436 11.30 -14.62 4.33
C LEU A 436 10.79 -13.17 4.21
N PHE A 437 10.97 -12.34 5.23
CA PHE A 437 10.47 -10.97 5.24
C PHE A 437 11.41 -10.07 4.42
N VAL A 438 10.88 -9.45 3.37
CA VAL A 438 11.66 -8.63 2.43
C VAL A 438 11.68 -7.17 2.87
N GLY A 439 10.51 -6.59 3.16
CA GLY A 439 10.38 -5.19 3.53
C GLY A 439 8.95 -4.65 3.37
N PRO A 440 8.65 -3.43 3.82
CA PRO A 440 9.58 -2.47 4.43
C PRO A 440 10.08 -2.98 5.77
N VAL A 441 11.29 -2.59 6.19
CA VAL A 441 11.88 -3.09 7.44
C VAL A 441 11.02 -2.65 8.64
N GLN A 442 10.70 -3.59 9.52
CA GLN A 442 9.86 -3.35 10.69
C GLN A 442 10.51 -3.98 11.92
N ASN A 443 10.26 -3.38 13.08
CA ASN A 443 10.55 -4.03 14.35
C ASN A 443 9.43 -5.01 14.64
N PHE A 444 9.76 -6.24 15.00
CA PHE A 444 8.84 -7.26 15.46
C PHE A 444 9.09 -7.53 16.94
N VAL A 445 8.04 -7.41 17.74
CA VAL A 445 8.05 -7.74 19.17
C VAL A 445 7.32 -9.06 19.35
N TYR A 446 7.80 -9.89 20.27
CA TYR A 446 7.35 -11.27 20.48
C TYR A 446 7.12 -11.56 21.96
N ALA A 447 6.09 -12.35 22.26
CA ALA A 447 5.89 -12.99 23.56
C ALA A 447 5.27 -14.39 23.37
N ASP A 448 5.55 -15.34 24.26
CA ASP A 448 4.94 -16.67 24.21
C ASP A 448 4.43 -17.20 25.54
N LYS A 449 3.69 -18.31 25.48
CA LYS A 449 3.13 -18.99 26.65
C LYS A 449 4.16 -19.61 27.58
N ALA A 450 5.39 -19.80 27.11
CA ALA A 450 6.49 -20.28 27.96
C ALA A 450 7.16 -19.13 28.73
N GLY A 451 6.74 -17.88 28.50
CA GLY A 451 7.26 -16.70 29.16
C GLY A 451 8.41 -16.03 28.42
N ASN A 452 8.78 -16.51 27.23
CA ASN A 452 9.82 -15.88 26.44
C ASN A 452 9.31 -14.57 25.84
N ILE A 453 10.17 -13.55 25.81
CA ILE A 453 9.97 -12.31 25.07
C ILE A 453 11.09 -12.12 24.06
N GLY A 454 10.82 -11.43 22.96
CA GLY A 454 11.79 -11.26 21.89
C GLY A 454 11.58 -9.98 21.09
N TYR A 455 12.65 -9.56 20.42
CA TYR A 455 12.68 -8.42 19.51
C TYR A 455 13.54 -8.79 18.30
N LEU A 456 13.04 -8.56 17.10
CA LEU A 456 13.78 -8.78 15.86
C LEU A 456 13.48 -7.66 14.87
N VAL A 457 14.46 -7.31 14.04
CA VAL A 457 14.28 -6.33 12.95
C VAL A 457 14.59 -7.02 11.62
N PRO A 458 13.66 -7.82 11.08
CA PRO A 458 13.84 -8.51 9.81
C PRO A 458 13.59 -7.58 8.62
N GLY A 459 14.27 -7.86 7.52
CA GLY A 459 14.12 -7.21 6.24
C GLY A 459 15.41 -7.31 5.44
N VAL A 460 15.34 -7.05 4.15
CA VAL A 460 16.51 -7.00 3.26
C VAL A 460 17.09 -5.60 3.36
N ILE A 461 18.30 -5.47 3.90
CA ILE A 461 18.94 -4.16 4.12
C ILE A 461 20.12 -4.01 3.15
N PRO A 462 20.15 -2.99 2.29
CA PRO A 462 21.24 -2.83 1.32
C PRO A 462 22.58 -2.51 2.00
N VAL A 463 23.65 -3.15 1.55
CA VAL A 463 25.02 -2.82 1.94
C VAL A 463 25.60 -1.89 0.89
N ARG A 464 25.80 -0.63 1.28
CA ARG A 464 26.32 0.42 0.40
C ARG A 464 27.84 0.51 0.54
N LYS A 465 28.54 0.77 -0.57
CA LYS A 465 30.02 0.82 -0.62
C LYS A 465 30.59 2.11 -0.03
N LEU A 466 29.95 3.23 -0.35
CA LEU A 466 30.37 4.54 0.09
C LEU A 466 29.89 4.76 1.54
N PRO A 467 30.76 5.24 2.44
CA PRO A 467 30.30 5.97 3.61
C PRO A 467 29.30 7.03 3.12
N ASP A 468 28.20 7.28 3.83
CA ASP A 468 27.32 8.46 3.62
C ASP A 468 26.23 8.29 2.55
N SER A 469 26.31 7.23 1.76
CA SER A 469 25.27 6.84 0.81
C SER A 469 23.93 6.53 1.52
N GLY A 470 22.83 7.01 0.95
CA GLY A 470 21.48 6.97 1.57
C GLY A 470 21.02 8.30 2.20
N TYR A 471 21.92 9.30 2.29
CA TYR A 471 21.58 10.61 2.84
C TYR A 471 21.16 11.63 1.77
N LEU A 472 21.77 11.60 0.58
CA LEU A 472 21.40 12.40 -0.58
C LEU A 472 21.31 11.49 -1.81
N PRO A 473 20.62 11.93 -2.88
CA PRO A 473 20.62 11.21 -4.15
C PRO A 473 22.03 10.87 -4.61
N GLN A 474 22.23 9.71 -5.23
CA GLN A 474 23.56 9.25 -5.67
C GLN A 474 23.70 9.36 -7.19
N ASP A 475 24.93 9.56 -7.68
CA ASP A 475 25.22 9.54 -9.12
C ASP A 475 25.20 8.09 -9.64
N GLY A 476 24.23 7.75 -10.49
CA GLY A 476 24.12 6.40 -11.07
C GLY A 476 25.23 6.03 -12.06
N SER A 477 25.96 7.04 -12.57
CA SER A 477 27.10 6.84 -13.46
C SER A 477 28.39 6.51 -12.72
N ASP A 478 28.46 6.78 -11.40
CA ASP A 478 29.59 6.38 -10.56
C ASP A 478 29.47 4.88 -10.20
N PRO A 479 30.42 4.01 -10.59
CA PRO A 479 30.42 2.60 -10.18
C PRO A 479 30.48 2.38 -8.66
N ASP A 480 30.95 3.36 -7.88
CA ASP A 480 30.98 3.27 -6.42
C ASP A 480 29.60 3.46 -5.76
N SER A 481 28.58 3.90 -6.52
CA SER A 481 27.18 3.96 -6.07
C SER A 481 26.48 2.59 -6.03
N GLU A 482 27.15 1.53 -6.51
CA GLU A 482 26.60 0.17 -6.51
C GLU A 482 26.54 -0.44 -5.11
N LEU A 483 25.48 -1.23 -4.88
CA LEU A 483 25.35 -2.04 -3.67
C LEU A 483 26.31 -3.23 -3.72
N THR A 484 26.99 -3.52 -2.61
CA THR A 484 27.89 -4.67 -2.50
C THR A 484 27.18 -5.94 -2.04
N GLY A 485 25.91 -5.83 -1.64
CA GLY A 485 25.10 -6.95 -1.18
C GLY A 485 23.92 -6.49 -0.33
N TYR A 486 23.35 -7.44 0.41
CA TYR A 486 22.28 -7.19 1.38
C TYR A 486 22.58 -7.96 2.66
N ILE A 487 22.13 -7.42 3.80
CA ILE A 487 22.11 -8.11 5.11
C ILE A 487 20.80 -8.86 5.26
#